data_AF-A0A955F1K8-F1
#
_entry.id   AF-A0A955F1K8-F1
#
_cell.length_a   1.000
_cell.length_b   1.000
_cell.length_c   1.000
_cell.angle_alpha   90.00
_cell.angle_beta   90.00
_cell.angle_gamma   90.00
#
_symmetry.space_group_name_H-M   'P 1'
#
loop_
_entity.id
_entity.type
_entity.pdbx_description
1 polymer ?
#
loop_
_entity_poly.entity_id
_entity_poly.type
_entity_poly.pdbx_seq_one_letter_code
_entity_poly.pdbx_strand_id
1 'polypeptide(L)'
;MGDLFRDGGPHQIRRTGDDQHELKVELPTDDDGRLGRECPSDECEPKYFRVKLGTGVIGDADDRLCCPYCGRESDANDLATPEQIEFAKRIAIDEAWGGVDRMVIDALELGPSGRRSIDCGLFSLEMSYETEPRPAPQHPEEETLRRDVVCPRCGLDHTVFGLANWCPDCRHDVLLVHVEQEFAAIRRIVSSIGDDRDRRLKAKILENALEDVVSAFEGSLKYLVRRVLRDRGRTPEEVERTFAKDVRNSFQNAATGDRVFKSVLGVPLFCRSRLAEQERLQELFEKRHPITHNLGVVDRKYVTKTGRAGREGRDLIVSMAEIDEAISIAASVIASAHKTLFDGRRAQDEEPVAEGGES
;
A
#
# COMPACT_ATOMS: atom_id res chain seq x y z
N MET A 1 -31.19 -0.19 40.23
CA MET A 1 -30.19 0.81 39.81
C MET A 1 -29.95 0.54 38.34
N GLY A 2 -30.33 1.46 37.45
CA GLY A 2 -30.27 1.23 36.00
C GLY A 2 -28.83 1.10 35.55
N ASP A 3 -28.57 0.14 34.66
CA ASP A 3 -27.25 -0.03 34.04
C ASP A 3 -27.10 0.97 32.89
N LEU A 4 -25.91 1.57 32.76
CA LEU A 4 -25.60 2.59 31.75
C LEU A 4 -25.63 1.96 30.36
N PHE A 5 -25.21 0.70 30.26
CA PHE A 5 -25.27 -0.08 29.03
C PHE A 5 -26.29 -1.19 29.16
N ARG A 6 -27.09 -1.40 28.11
CA ARG A 6 -27.97 -2.59 28.04
C ARG A 6 -27.20 -3.71 27.37
N ASP A 7 -27.12 -4.87 28.01
CA ASP A 7 -26.55 -6.06 27.40
C ASP A 7 -27.28 -6.40 26.08
N GLY A 8 -26.51 -6.71 25.04
CA GLY A 8 -27.02 -6.97 23.69
C GLY A 8 -27.08 -5.73 22.80
N GLY A 9 -28.18 -5.59 22.05
CA GLY A 9 -28.35 -4.51 21.08
C GLY A 9 -27.48 -4.65 19.80
N PRO A 10 -27.46 -3.61 18.95
CA PRO A 10 -26.74 -3.66 17.67
C PRO A 10 -25.22 -3.82 17.84
N HIS A 11 -24.67 -3.38 18.98
CA HIS A 11 -23.24 -3.46 19.29
C HIS A 11 -22.87 -4.64 20.20
N GLN A 12 -23.77 -5.61 20.40
CA GLN A 12 -23.55 -6.83 21.20
C GLN A 12 -22.86 -6.55 22.55
N ILE A 13 -23.36 -5.56 23.28
CA ILE A 13 -22.71 -5.05 24.49
C ILE A 13 -22.74 -6.14 25.55
N ARG A 14 -21.63 -6.33 26.26
CA ARG A 14 -21.52 -7.31 27.33
C ARG A 14 -20.81 -6.72 28.52
N ARG A 15 -21.37 -6.91 29.70
CA ARG A 15 -20.67 -6.62 30.96
C ARG A 15 -19.57 -7.66 31.20
N THR A 16 -18.34 -7.20 31.37
CA THR A 16 -17.15 -8.03 31.61
C THR A 16 -16.58 -7.87 33.03
N GLY A 17 -17.04 -6.86 33.78
CA GLY A 17 -16.69 -6.62 35.18
C GLY A 17 -17.67 -5.67 35.87
N ASP A 18 -17.36 -5.22 37.08
CA ASP A 18 -18.27 -4.37 37.86
C ASP A 18 -18.58 -3.04 37.14
N ASP A 19 -17.58 -2.39 36.56
CA ASP A 19 -17.71 -1.16 35.75
C ASP A 19 -17.04 -1.30 34.37
N GLN A 20 -16.99 -2.53 33.84
CA GLN A 20 -16.36 -2.83 32.55
C GLN A 20 -17.37 -3.44 31.59
N HIS A 21 -17.43 -2.87 30.39
CA HIS A 21 -18.27 -3.33 29.29
C HIS A 21 -17.44 -3.47 28.03
N GLU A 22 -17.75 -4.49 27.24
CA GLU A 22 -17.22 -4.73 25.91
C GLU A 22 -18.30 -4.43 24.88
N LEU A 23 -17.94 -3.71 23.82
CA LEU A 23 -18.82 -3.37 22.71
C LEU A 23 -18.19 -3.83 21.40
N LYS A 24 -19.00 -4.39 20.51
CA LYS A 24 -18.61 -4.73 19.14
C LYS A 24 -19.11 -3.65 18.19
N VAL A 25 -18.17 -2.88 17.65
CA VAL A 25 -18.46 -1.82 16.68
C VAL A 25 -18.10 -2.32 15.29
N GLU A 26 -19.08 -2.33 14.38
CA GLU A 26 -18.84 -2.56 12.96
C GLU A 26 -18.23 -1.30 12.34
N LEU A 27 -17.01 -1.44 11.81
CA LEU A 27 -16.32 -0.33 11.16
C LEU A 27 -16.74 -0.23 9.70
N PRO A 28 -16.94 1.01 9.17
CA PRO A 28 -17.28 1.21 7.77
C PRO A 28 -16.12 0.78 6.86
N THR A 29 -16.48 0.23 5.70
CA THR A 29 -15.55 -0.10 4.61
C THR A 29 -15.66 0.92 3.48
N ASP A 30 -14.66 0.97 2.61
CA ASP A 30 -14.70 1.75 1.38
C ASP A 30 -15.68 1.16 0.33
N ASP A 31 -15.82 1.86 -0.81
CA ASP A 31 -16.68 1.46 -1.93
C ASP A 31 -16.37 0.05 -2.49
N ASP A 32 -15.16 -0.45 -2.29
CA ASP A 32 -14.74 -1.79 -2.72
C ASP A 32 -14.87 -2.85 -1.60
N GLY A 33 -15.37 -2.47 -0.43
CA GLY A 33 -15.52 -3.31 0.75
C GLY A 33 -14.23 -3.53 1.53
N ARG A 34 -13.24 -2.63 1.42
CA ARG A 34 -11.97 -2.71 2.16
C ARG A 34 -12.00 -1.88 3.44
N LEU A 35 -11.44 -2.43 4.50
CA LEU A 35 -11.29 -1.79 5.80
C LEU A 35 -9.93 -1.11 5.91
N GLY A 36 -9.92 0.16 6.29
CA GLY A 36 -8.69 0.91 6.56
C GLY A 36 -7.94 0.40 7.78
N ARG A 37 -6.61 0.43 7.71
CA ARG A 37 -5.67 0.05 8.76
C ARG A 37 -4.47 1.00 8.76
N GLU A 38 -3.89 1.24 9.92
CA GLU A 38 -2.72 2.11 10.07
C GLU A 38 -1.66 1.42 10.94
N CYS A 39 -0.41 1.45 10.49
CA CYS A 39 0.70 0.95 11.31
C CYS A 39 0.95 1.90 12.51
N PRO A 40 1.03 1.39 13.75
CA PRO A 40 1.26 2.20 14.95
C PRO A 40 2.70 2.72 15.08
N SER A 41 3.60 2.37 14.15
CA SER A 41 5.00 2.75 14.19
C SER A 41 5.22 4.13 13.56
N ASP A 42 5.70 5.09 14.35
CA ASP A 42 6.02 6.46 13.87
C ASP A 42 7.13 6.47 12.80
N GLU A 43 8.00 5.47 12.79
CA GLU A 43 9.06 5.32 11.78
C GLU A 43 8.57 4.73 10.44
N CYS A 44 7.28 4.37 10.33
CA CYS A 44 6.71 3.72 9.15
C CYS A 44 6.02 4.75 8.25
N GLU A 45 6.62 5.06 7.11
CA GLU A 45 6.01 5.88 6.07
C GLU A 45 6.14 5.21 4.69
N PRO A 46 5.02 4.95 3.99
CA PRO A 46 3.63 5.10 4.43
C PRO A 46 3.27 4.16 5.60
N LYS A 47 2.18 4.47 6.33
CA LYS A 47 1.62 3.60 7.39
C LYS A 47 0.17 3.18 7.15
N TYR A 48 -0.60 3.94 6.38
CA TYR A 48 -1.99 3.62 6.06
C TYR A 48 -2.10 2.60 4.91
N PHE A 49 -3.02 1.66 5.02
CA PHE A 49 -3.35 0.64 4.01
C PHE A 49 -4.78 0.13 4.22
N ARG A 50 -5.32 -0.65 3.28
CA ARG A 50 -6.65 -1.25 3.42
C ARG A 50 -6.64 -2.74 3.13
N VAL A 51 -7.52 -3.49 3.78
CA VAL A 51 -7.67 -4.93 3.59
C VAL A 51 -9.13 -5.29 3.36
N LYS A 52 -9.42 -6.16 2.38
CA LYS A 52 -10.76 -6.70 2.16
C LYS A 52 -10.96 -7.94 3.03
N LEU A 53 -11.74 -7.78 4.10
CA LEU A 53 -12.08 -8.90 4.98
C LEU A 53 -12.80 -10.01 4.19
N GLY A 54 -12.54 -11.26 4.56
CA GLY A 54 -13.08 -12.43 3.84
C GLY A 54 -12.34 -12.81 2.55
N THR A 55 -11.28 -12.08 2.19
CA THR A 55 -10.28 -12.52 1.20
C THR A 55 -8.97 -12.87 1.91
N GLY A 56 -8.10 -13.65 1.29
CA GLY A 56 -6.86 -14.10 1.92
C GLY A 56 -6.96 -15.50 2.52
N VAL A 57 -6.26 -15.74 3.62
CA VAL A 57 -6.32 -16.98 4.40
C VAL A 57 -7.72 -17.11 5.01
N ILE A 58 -8.37 -18.24 4.74
CA ILE A 58 -9.74 -18.53 5.20
C ILE A 58 -9.67 -19.65 6.24
N GLY A 59 -10.15 -19.37 7.47
CA GLY A 59 -10.09 -20.29 8.62
C GLY A 59 -9.01 -19.87 9.61
N ASP A 60 -9.30 -20.00 10.91
CA ASP A 60 -8.56 -19.44 12.06
C ASP A 60 -7.70 -18.25 11.64
N ALA A 61 -8.39 -17.17 11.24
CA ALA A 61 -7.74 -15.91 10.99
C ALA A 61 -7.08 -15.53 12.31
N ASP A 62 -5.77 -15.72 12.41
CA ASP A 62 -5.00 -15.05 13.43
C ASP A 62 -5.45 -13.60 13.36
N ASP A 63 -5.89 -13.04 14.49
CA ASP A 63 -6.24 -11.63 14.63
C ASP A 63 -5.02 -10.73 14.36
N ARG A 64 -3.93 -11.26 13.80
CA ARG A 64 -2.66 -10.61 13.56
C ARG A 64 -2.53 -10.29 12.08
N LEU A 65 -2.30 -9.02 11.80
CA LEU A 65 -2.01 -8.52 10.47
C LEU A 65 -0.58 -7.99 10.43
N CYS A 66 0.03 -8.09 9.26
CA CYS A 66 1.33 -7.54 8.96
C CYS A 66 1.18 -6.17 8.30
N CYS A 67 1.99 -5.19 8.72
CA CYS A 67 2.12 -3.94 7.98
C CYS A 67 2.77 -4.23 6.61
N PRO A 68 2.16 -3.82 5.49
CA PRO A 68 2.68 -4.09 4.14
C PRO A 68 4.01 -3.38 3.84
N TYR A 69 4.33 -2.31 4.58
CA TYR A 69 5.51 -1.49 4.34
C TYR A 69 6.70 -1.94 5.19
N CYS A 70 6.55 -1.97 6.53
CA CYS A 70 7.64 -2.29 7.46
C CYS A 70 7.70 -3.77 7.88
N GLY A 71 6.64 -4.55 7.64
CA GLY A 71 6.61 -5.98 7.98
C GLY A 71 6.32 -6.30 9.45
N ARG A 72 5.99 -5.29 10.27
CA ARG A 72 5.59 -5.47 11.67
C ARG A 72 4.26 -6.20 11.75
N GLU A 73 4.21 -7.26 12.56
CA GLU A 73 2.96 -7.92 12.95
C GLU A 73 2.34 -7.21 14.15
N SER A 74 1.03 -7.00 14.09
CA SER A 74 0.21 -6.38 15.12
C SER A 74 -1.16 -7.01 15.13
N ASP A 75 -1.84 -6.96 16.27
CA ASP A 75 -3.24 -7.37 16.31
C ASP A 75 -4.07 -6.42 15.43
N ALA A 76 -5.14 -6.91 14.82
CA ALA A 76 -5.93 -6.18 13.83
C ALA A 76 -6.57 -4.94 14.46
N ASN A 77 -6.87 -5.00 15.76
CA ASN A 77 -7.37 -3.87 16.54
C ASN A 77 -6.30 -2.81 16.79
N ASP A 78 -5.04 -3.19 16.97
CA ASP A 78 -3.91 -2.25 17.14
C ASP A 78 -3.61 -1.47 15.85
N LEU A 79 -4.12 -1.97 14.72
CA LEU A 79 -4.03 -1.32 13.42
C LEU A 79 -5.25 -0.45 13.10
N ALA A 80 -6.15 -0.24 14.05
CA ALA A 80 -7.25 0.71 13.88
C ALA A 80 -6.70 2.13 13.70
N THR A 81 -7.25 2.88 12.74
CA THR A 81 -6.83 4.27 12.55
C THR A 81 -7.34 5.16 13.69
N PRO A 82 -6.72 6.32 13.93
CA PRO A 82 -7.22 7.28 14.93
C PRO A 82 -8.69 7.64 14.71
N GLU A 83 -9.12 7.81 13.45
CA GLU A 83 -10.49 8.14 13.08
C GLU A 83 -11.45 6.98 13.38
N GLN A 84 -11.03 5.73 13.16
CA GLN A 84 -11.81 4.55 13.54
C GLN A 84 -11.99 4.42 15.04
N ILE A 85 -10.93 4.73 15.82
CA ILE A 85 -10.99 4.74 17.28
C ILE A 85 -11.96 5.83 17.76
N GLU A 86 -11.87 7.04 17.23
CA GLU A 86 -12.79 8.14 17.59
C GLU A 86 -14.24 7.84 17.17
N PHE A 87 -14.45 7.20 16.02
CA PHE A 87 -15.75 6.71 15.59
C PHE A 87 -16.34 5.70 16.59
N ALA A 88 -15.56 4.69 16.99
CA ALA A 88 -15.99 3.69 17.96
C ALA A 88 -16.27 4.29 19.36
N LYS A 89 -15.43 5.24 19.81
CA LYS A 89 -15.67 5.99 21.05
C LYS A 89 -16.98 6.77 21.01
N ARG A 90 -17.29 7.42 19.89
CA ARG A 90 -18.54 8.18 19.74
C ARG A 90 -19.76 7.28 19.82
N ILE A 91 -19.72 6.10 19.21
CA ILE A 91 -20.77 5.08 19.34
C ILE A 91 -20.94 4.64 20.80
N ALA A 92 -19.84 4.37 21.52
CA ALA A 92 -19.91 3.99 22.93
C ALA A 92 -20.49 5.10 23.82
N ILE A 93 -20.11 6.36 23.57
CA ILE A 93 -20.66 7.54 24.26
C ILE A 93 -22.16 7.69 23.98
N ASP A 94 -22.58 7.54 22.72
CA ASP A 94 -23.98 7.67 22.34
C ASP A 94 -24.85 6.59 23.01
N GLU A 95 -24.36 5.36 23.10
CA GLU A 95 -25.05 4.28 23.80
C GLU A 95 -25.13 4.52 25.31
N ALA A 96 -24.04 4.97 25.93
CA ALA A 96 -24.00 5.29 27.36
C ALA A 96 -25.03 6.36 27.71
N TRP A 97 -25.07 7.43 26.91
CA TRP A 97 -26.07 8.47 27.07
C TRP A 97 -27.49 7.98 26.79
N GLY A 98 -27.69 7.09 25.82
CA GLY A 98 -28.98 6.40 25.64
C GLY A 98 -29.40 5.64 26.91
N GLY A 99 -28.45 5.09 27.65
CA GLY A 99 -28.64 4.55 29.00
C GLY A 99 -29.17 5.58 29.99
N VAL A 100 -28.51 6.74 30.07
CA VAL A 100 -28.93 7.86 30.93
C VAL A 100 -30.35 8.31 30.58
N ASP A 101 -30.64 8.52 29.30
CA ASP A 101 -31.95 8.96 28.82
C ASP A 101 -33.05 7.96 29.26
N ARG A 102 -32.78 6.65 29.15
CA ARG A 102 -33.67 5.58 29.64
C ARG A 102 -33.84 5.62 31.16
N MET A 103 -32.76 5.81 31.91
CA MET A 103 -32.82 5.92 33.38
C MET A 103 -33.65 7.12 33.84
N VAL A 104 -33.55 8.25 33.16
CA VAL A 104 -34.35 9.45 33.45
C VAL A 104 -35.82 9.21 33.14
N ILE A 105 -36.12 8.62 31.98
CA ILE A 105 -37.48 8.23 31.58
C ILE A 105 -38.10 7.28 32.62
N ASP A 106 -37.37 6.24 33.01
CA ASP A 106 -37.84 5.24 33.98
C ASP A 106 -38.02 5.85 35.38
N ALA A 107 -37.07 6.67 35.85
CA ALA A 107 -37.12 7.30 37.17
C ALA A 107 -38.28 8.32 37.32
N LEU A 108 -38.65 8.97 36.22
CA LEU A 108 -39.76 9.93 36.17
C LEU A 108 -41.10 9.25 35.77
N GLU A 109 -41.08 7.94 35.52
CA GLU A 109 -42.17 7.13 34.96
C GLU A 109 -42.81 7.79 33.73
N LEU A 110 -41.96 8.37 32.86
CA LEU A 110 -42.40 8.98 31.61
C LEU A 110 -42.87 7.89 30.64
N GLY A 111 -43.92 8.16 29.88
CA GLY A 111 -44.39 7.22 28.85
C GLY A 111 -43.39 7.09 27.70
N PRO A 112 -43.63 6.18 26.73
CA PRO A 112 -42.74 5.95 25.59
C PRO A 112 -42.46 7.20 24.73
N SER A 113 -43.32 8.21 24.82
CA SER A 113 -43.16 9.52 24.17
C SER A 113 -42.27 10.51 24.95
N GLY A 114 -41.68 10.10 26.08
CA GLY A 114 -40.94 10.98 26.98
C GLY A 114 -41.83 11.96 27.74
N ARG A 115 -43.15 11.71 27.80
CA ARG A 115 -44.12 12.61 28.44
C ARG A 115 -44.95 11.90 29.49
N ARG A 116 -45.33 12.64 30.53
CA ARG A 116 -46.27 12.22 31.57
C ARG A 116 -47.15 13.40 31.96
N SER A 117 -48.46 13.19 31.95
CA SER A 117 -49.41 14.11 32.58
C SER A 117 -49.76 13.59 33.96
N ILE A 118 -49.70 14.47 34.96
CA ILE A 118 -50.09 14.20 36.34
C ILE A 118 -51.34 15.03 36.60
N ASP A 119 -52.44 14.36 36.89
CA ASP A 119 -53.69 14.99 37.29
C ASP A 119 -53.67 15.28 38.78
N CYS A 120 -53.72 16.57 39.13
CA CYS A 120 -53.71 17.06 40.51
C CYS A 120 -55.07 17.64 40.94
N GLY A 121 -56.16 17.25 40.27
CA GLY A 121 -57.53 17.63 40.64
C GLY A 121 -58.00 18.96 40.05
N LEU A 122 -57.45 20.11 40.50
CA LEU A 122 -57.84 21.45 40.01
C LEU A 122 -56.94 21.98 38.90
N PHE A 123 -55.84 21.30 38.60
CA PHE A 123 -54.88 21.65 37.55
C PHE A 123 -54.16 20.38 37.09
N SER A 124 -53.74 20.36 35.82
CA SER A 124 -52.91 19.31 35.25
C SER A 124 -51.48 19.81 35.11
N LEU A 125 -50.52 18.95 35.46
CA LEU A 125 -49.10 19.20 35.23
C LEU A 125 -48.62 18.25 34.11
N GLU A 126 -48.09 18.81 33.04
CA GLU A 126 -47.43 18.03 31.98
C GLU A 126 -45.92 18.12 32.16
N MET A 127 -45.27 16.96 32.24
CA MET A 127 -43.82 16.82 32.29
C MET A 127 -43.35 16.15 31.02
N SER A 128 -42.38 16.75 30.34
CA SER A 128 -41.77 16.21 29.14
C SER A 128 -40.26 16.22 29.25
N TYR A 129 -39.63 15.16 28.76
CA TYR A 129 -38.20 15.06 28.56
C TYR A 129 -37.93 14.95 27.06
N GLU A 130 -37.18 15.91 26.52
CA GLU A 130 -36.80 15.94 25.11
C GLU A 130 -35.33 15.53 25.00
N THR A 131 -35.08 14.43 24.29
CA THR A 131 -33.72 14.03 23.91
C THR A 131 -33.38 14.72 22.59
N GLU A 132 -32.33 15.54 22.58
CA GLU A 132 -31.82 16.09 21.32
C GLU A 132 -31.20 14.96 20.46
N PRO A 133 -31.56 14.83 19.18
CA PRO A 133 -30.93 13.86 18.29
C PRO A 133 -29.45 14.20 18.13
N ARG A 134 -28.58 13.30 18.60
CA ARG A 134 -27.13 13.50 18.49
C ARG A 134 -26.68 13.31 17.03
N PRO A 135 -25.74 14.12 16.54
CA PRO A 135 -25.21 13.94 15.19
C PRO A 135 -24.64 12.54 15.01
N ALA A 136 -25.02 11.88 13.93
CA ALA A 136 -24.46 10.58 13.61
C ALA A 136 -22.93 10.66 13.53
N PRO A 137 -22.19 9.64 13.97
CA PRO A 137 -20.75 9.60 13.82
C PRO A 137 -20.36 9.79 12.34
N GLN A 138 -19.52 10.79 12.07
CA GLN A 138 -18.98 11.01 10.73
C GLN A 138 -18.05 9.86 10.34
N HIS A 139 -18.12 9.46 9.06
CA HIS A 139 -17.21 8.49 8.47
C HIS A 139 -15.82 9.11 8.22
N PRO A 140 -14.73 8.33 8.36
CA PRO A 140 -13.39 8.79 8.02
C PRO A 140 -13.25 9.21 6.54
N GLU A 141 -12.48 10.27 6.26
CA GLU A 141 -12.17 10.71 4.89
C GLU A 141 -11.03 9.88 4.25
N GLU A 142 -10.98 9.82 2.91
CA GLU A 142 -10.19 8.83 2.16
C GLU A 142 -9.13 9.43 1.22
N GLU A 143 -7.95 8.80 1.13
CA GLU A 143 -6.91 9.11 0.12
C GLU A 143 -7.27 8.57 -1.27
N THR A 144 -7.10 9.39 -2.30
CA THR A 144 -7.57 9.09 -3.68
C THR A 144 -6.56 8.34 -4.55
N LEU A 145 -5.25 8.48 -4.30
CA LEU A 145 -4.19 7.84 -5.09
C LEU A 145 -3.75 6.53 -4.45
N ARG A 146 -4.34 5.43 -4.93
CA ARG A 146 -4.18 4.10 -4.32
C ARG A 146 -3.64 3.05 -5.30
N ARG A 147 -3.03 2.00 -4.77
CA ARG A 147 -2.56 0.82 -5.53
C ARG A 147 -3.22 -0.42 -4.98
N ASP A 148 -4.06 -1.06 -5.79
CA ASP A 148 -4.75 -2.29 -5.43
C ASP A 148 -3.92 -3.51 -5.78
N VAL A 149 -3.79 -4.42 -4.82
CA VAL A 149 -2.95 -5.61 -4.90
C VAL A 149 -3.76 -6.82 -4.47
N VAL A 150 -3.73 -7.85 -5.29
CA VAL A 150 -4.20 -9.19 -4.90
C VAL A 150 -2.98 -10.04 -4.61
N CYS A 151 -2.86 -10.55 -3.39
CA CYS A 151 -1.72 -11.39 -3.02
C CYS A 151 -1.72 -12.68 -3.85
N PRO A 152 -0.62 -13.00 -4.56
CA PRO A 152 -0.57 -14.20 -5.40
C PRO A 152 -0.50 -15.50 -4.59
N ARG A 153 -0.24 -15.43 -3.26
CA ARG A 153 -0.16 -16.60 -2.38
C ARG A 153 -1.48 -16.92 -1.69
N CYS A 154 -2.09 -15.96 -1.00
CA CYS A 154 -3.31 -16.17 -0.23
C CYS A 154 -4.57 -15.58 -0.88
N GLY A 155 -4.44 -14.73 -1.90
CA GLY A 155 -5.59 -14.09 -2.54
C GLY A 155 -6.14 -12.87 -1.79
N LEU A 156 -5.48 -12.37 -0.75
CA LEU A 156 -5.91 -11.15 -0.05
C LEU A 156 -5.97 -9.97 -1.03
N ASP A 157 -7.15 -9.38 -1.16
CA ASP A 157 -7.40 -8.13 -1.87
C ASP A 157 -7.16 -6.96 -0.91
N HIS A 158 -6.16 -6.14 -1.20
CA HIS A 158 -5.73 -5.05 -0.32
C HIS A 158 -5.25 -3.85 -1.13
N THR A 159 -5.22 -2.71 -0.47
CA THR A 159 -4.82 -1.44 -1.07
C THR A 159 -3.68 -0.82 -0.29
N VAL A 160 -2.69 -0.29 -1.00
CA VAL A 160 -1.55 0.42 -0.42
C VAL A 160 -1.32 1.76 -1.12
N PHE A 161 -0.65 2.68 -0.44
CA PHE A 161 -0.45 4.07 -0.84
C PHE A 161 1.04 4.30 -1.14
N GLY A 162 1.58 3.45 -2.02
CA GLY A 162 3.00 3.36 -2.32
C GLY A 162 3.37 1.94 -2.75
N LEU A 163 4.66 1.64 -2.78
CA LEU A 163 5.12 0.26 -2.95
C LEU A 163 5.09 -0.46 -1.60
N ALA A 164 4.52 -1.65 -1.59
CA ALA A 164 4.56 -2.57 -0.46
C ALA A 164 5.57 -3.69 -0.68
N ASN A 165 6.13 -4.18 0.42
CA ASN A 165 6.95 -5.37 0.45
C ASN A 165 6.13 -6.61 0.73
N TRP A 166 5.14 -6.52 1.60
CA TRP A 166 4.51 -7.68 2.22
C TRP A 166 3.01 -7.68 2.05
N CYS A 167 2.44 -8.87 1.86
CA CYS A 167 1.01 -9.09 2.02
C CYS A 167 0.63 -8.91 3.49
N PRO A 168 -0.42 -8.11 3.79
CA PRO A 168 -0.87 -7.90 5.17
C PRO A 168 -1.33 -9.14 5.92
N ASP A 169 -1.67 -10.21 5.20
CA ASP A 169 -2.21 -11.43 5.79
C ASP A 169 -1.09 -12.51 5.82
N CYS A 170 -0.81 -13.17 4.70
CA CYS A 170 0.17 -14.28 4.68
C CYS A 170 1.66 -13.89 4.63
N ARG A 171 2.00 -12.60 4.74
CA ARG A 171 3.37 -12.04 4.70
C ARG A 171 4.18 -12.37 3.44
N HIS A 172 3.53 -12.83 2.38
CA HIS A 172 4.20 -13.06 1.12
C HIS A 172 4.78 -11.77 0.55
N ASP A 173 5.94 -11.85 -0.09
CA ASP A 173 6.51 -10.70 -0.78
C ASP A 173 5.65 -10.30 -1.98
N VAL A 174 5.17 -9.07 -2.03
CA VAL A 174 4.31 -8.55 -3.12
C VAL A 174 4.98 -7.48 -3.96
N LEU A 175 6.26 -7.18 -3.75
CA LEU A 175 6.94 -6.10 -4.48
C LEU A 175 6.91 -6.32 -5.99
N LEU A 176 7.14 -7.55 -6.45
CA LEU A 176 7.13 -7.85 -7.88
C LEU A 176 5.73 -7.71 -8.51
N VAL A 177 4.65 -7.85 -7.73
CA VAL A 177 3.29 -7.58 -8.21
C VAL A 177 3.15 -6.11 -8.60
N HIS A 178 3.69 -5.19 -7.79
CA HIS A 178 3.69 -3.78 -8.14
C HIS A 178 4.50 -3.49 -9.41
N VAL A 179 5.69 -4.09 -9.53
CA VAL A 179 6.55 -3.93 -10.71
C VAL A 179 5.83 -4.38 -11.97
N GLU A 180 5.15 -5.53 -11.91
CA GLU A 180 4.35 -6.06 -13.02
C GLU A 180 3.17 -5.16 -13.37
N GLN A 181 2.46 -4.63 -12.36
CA GLN A 181 1.35 -3.70 -12.56
C GLN A 181 1.80 -2.39 -13.22
N GLU A 182 2.94 -1.82 -12.82
CA GLU A 182 3.48 -0.59 -13.44
C GLU A 182 3.81 -0.81 -14.92
N PHE A 183 4.50 -1.91 -15.23
CA PHE A 183 4.81 -2.23 -16.62
C PHE A 183 3.57 -2.58 -17.44
N ALA A 184 2.56 -3.22 -16.83
CA ALA A 184 1.29 -3.46 -17.48
C ALA A 184 0.53 -2.16 -17.78
N ALA A 185 0.60 -1.16 -16.89
CA ALA A 185 0.03 0.17 -17.14
C ALA A 185 0.70 0.86 -18.33
N ILE A 186 2.04 0.83 -18.41
CA ILE A 186 2.80 1.38 -19.56
C ILE A 186 2.36 0.69 -20.86
N ARG A 187 2.24 -0.65 -20.86
CA ARG A 187 1.74 -1.38 -22.04
C ARG A 187 0.34 -0.92 -22.45
N ARG A 188 -0.58 -0.78 -21.50
CA ARG A 188 -1.96 -0.31 -21.78
C ARG A 188 -1.97 1.09 -22.40
N ILE A 189 -1.12 2.00 -21.91
CA ILE A 189 -0.98 3.35 -22.48
C ILE A 189 -0.58 3.25 -23.95
N VAL A 190 0.46 2.48 -24.26
CA VAL A 190 0.98 2.32 -25.62
C VAL A 190 -0.02 1.61 -26.54
N SER A 191 -0.67 0.53 -26.07
CA SER A 191 -1.67 -0.22 -26.84
C SER A 191 -2.96 0.57 -27.06
N SER A 192 -3.25 1.59 -26.25
CA SER A 192 -4.44 2.42 -26.46
C SER A 192 -4.36 3.25 -27.74
N ILE A 193 -3.16 3.46 -28.30
CA ILE A 193 -2.94 4.34 -29.45
C ILE A 193 -3.46 3.68 -30.75
N GLY A 194 -4.68 4.08 -31.18
CA GLY A 194 -5.19 3.73 -32.52
C GLY A 194 -4.30 4.25 -33.66
N ASP A 195 -4.42 3.62 -34.83
CA ASP A 195 -3.57 3.92 -36.00
C ASP A 195 -3.87 5.27 -36.67
N ASP A 196 -5.08 5.82 -36.49
CA ASP A 196 -5.52 7.10 -37.07
C ASP A 196 -5.08 8.35 -36.27
N ARG A 197 -4.26 8.20 -35.21
CA ARG A 197 -3.78 9.34 -34.44
C ARG A 197 -2.64 10.07 -35.15
N ASP A 198 -2.51 11.38 -34.89
CA ASP A 198 -1.38 12.20 -35.33
C ASP A 198 -0.04 11.49 -35.09
N ARG A 199 0.76 11.36 -36.15
CA ARG A 199 2.07 10.68 -36.13
C ARG A 199 3.00 11.26 -35.07
N ARG A 200 2.97 12.59 -34.83
CA ARG A 200 3.81 13.20 -33.79
C ARG A 200 3.32 12.85 -32.39
N LEU A 201 2.01 12.82 -32.18
CA LEU A 201 1.43 12.37 -30.91
C LEU A 201 1.79 10.92 -30.63
N LYS A 202 1.67 10.02 -31.62
CA LYS A 202 2.07 8.61 -31.50
C LYS A 202 3.55 8.49 -31.12
N ALA A 203 4.44 9.19 -31.81
CA ALA A 203 5.86 9.21 -31.47
C ALA A 203 6.10 9.70 -30.04
N LYS A 204 5.44 10.78 -29.61
CA LYS A 204 5.62 11.35 -28.27
C LYS A 204 5.16 10.41 -27.15
N ILE A 205 4.07 9.68 -27.36
CA ILE A 205 3.61 8.68 -26.37
C ILE A 205 4.63 7.54 -26.27
N LEU A 206 5.20 7.07 -27.38
CA LEU A 206 6.24 6.02 -27.36
C LEU A 206 7.54 6.51 -26.70
N GLU A 207 7.96 7.74 -26.98
CA GLU A 207 9.10 8.39 -26.32
C GLU A 207 8.89 8.45 -24.79
N ASN A 208 7.73 8.96 -24.34
CA ASN A 208 7.40 9.05 -22.92
C ASN A 208 7.29 7.66 -22.27
N ALA A 209 6.67 6.70 -22.95
CA ALA A 209 6.56 5.33 -22.43
C ALA A 209 7.94 4.70 -22.18
N LEU A 210 8.94 4.97 -23.04
CA LEU A 210 10.31 4.52 -22.78
C LEU A 210 10.92 5.20 -21.55
N GLU A 211 10.67 6.50 -21.32
CA GLU A 211 11.08 7.19 -20.10
C GLU A 211 10.39 6.63 -18.85
N ASP A 212 9.12 6.24 -18.95
CA ASP A 212 8.36 5.60 -17.88
C ASP A 212 8.94 4.24 -17.54
N VAL A 213 9.38 3.44 -18.54
CA VAL A 213 10.08 2.16 -18.29
C VAL A 213 11.37 2.38 -17.53
N VAL A 214 12.18 3.38 -17.91
CA VAL A 214 13.42 3.73 -17.19
C VAL A 214 13.12 4.15 -15.75
N SER A 215 12.07 4.95 -15.55
CA SER A 215 11.66 5.47 -14.25
C SER A 215 11.13 4.36 -13.34
N ALA A 216 10.31 3.46 -13.86
CA ALA A 216 9.81 2.28 -13.15
C ALA A 216 10.96 1.34 -12.77
N PHE A 217 11.91 1.13 -13.68
CA PHE A 217 13.11 0.33 -13.41
C PHE A 217 13.98 0.94 -12.30
N GLU A 218 14.31 2.23 -12.42
CA GLU A 218 15.08 2.94 -11.40
C GLU A 218 14.37 2.95 -10.04
N GLY A 219 13.06 3.26 -10.02
CA GLY A 219 12.26 3.30 -8.80
C GLY A 219 12.24 1.95 -8.08
N SER A 220 12.04 0.87 -8.83
CA SER A 220 12.03 -0.49 -8.31
C SER A 220 13.38 -0.89 -7.71
N LEU A 221 14.49 -0.59 -8.40
CA LEU A 221 15.83 -0.90 -7.89
C LEU A 221 16.19 -0.06 -6.67
N LYS A 222 15.83 1.23 -6.65
CA LYS A 222 15.99 2.08 -5.46
C LYS A 222 15.21 1.51 -4.27
N TYR A 223 13.99 1.06 -4.50
CA TYR A 223 13.17 0.47 -3.45
C TYR A 223 13.80 -0.83 -2.91
N LEU A 224 14.28 -1.72 -3.77
CA LEU A 224 15.04 -2.92 -3.39
C LEU A 224 16.29 -2.59 -2.56
N VAL A 225 17.10 -1.62 -3.02
CA VAL A 225 18.31 -1.20 -2.32
C VAL A 225 17.98 -0.67 -0.93
N ARG A 226 16.95 0.19 -0.80
CA ARG A 226 16.51 0.72 0.51
C ARG A 226 16.14 -0.42 1.46
N ARG A 227 15.34 -1.38 0.99
CA ARG A 227 14.94 -2.53 1.78
C ARG A 227 16.15 -3.33 2.26
N VAL A 228 17.05 -3.71 1.36
CA VAL A 228 18.23 -4.50 1.75
C VAL A 228 19.13 -3.76 2.74
N LEU A 229 19.28 -2.44 2.60
CA LEU A 229 20.06 -1.65 3.56
C LEU A 229 19.39 -1.62 4.94
N ARG A 230 18.06 -1.44 5.00
CA ARG A 230 17.29 -1.52 6.25
C ARG A 230 17.37 -2.90 6.89
N ASP A 231 17.23 -3.98 6.11
CA ASP A 231 17.39 -5.36 6.57
C ASP A 231 18.81 -5.65 7.12
N ARG A 232 19.81 -4.89 6.66
CA ARG A 232 21.19 -4.94 7.17
C ARG A 232 21.42 -4.05 8.41
N GLY A 233 20.35 -3.50 8.98
CA GLY A 233 20.39 -2.67 10.19
C GLY A 233 20.86 -1.23 9.95
N ARG A 234 20.85 -0.72 8.72
CA ARG A 234 21.18 0.68 8.44
C ARG A 234 20.07 1.61 8.91
N THR A 235 20.44 2.71 9.57
CA THR A 235 19.47 3.73 9.98
C THR A 235 18.92 4.50 8.77
N PRO A 236 17.75 5.16 8.88
CA PRO A 236 17.21 6.00 7.81
C PRO A 236 18.21 7.03 7.26
N GLU A 237 19.00 7.66 8.13
CA GLU A 237 20.00 8.67 7.77
C GLU A 237 21.17 8.06 6.99
N GLU A 238 21.61 6.86 7.37
CA GLU A 238 22.67 6.14 6.64
C GLU A 238 22.21 5.71 5.25
N VAL A 239 20.96 5.25 5.13
CA VAL A 239 20.33 4.94 3.85
C VAL A 239 20.31 6.19 2.98
N GLU A 240 19.76 7.30 3.46
CA GLU A 240 19.66 8.52 2.64
C GLU A 240 21.03 9.11 2.28
N ARG A 241 22.04 8.98 3.15
CA ARG A 241 23.43 9.35 2.82
C ARG A 241 23.98 8.50 1.67
N THR A 242 23.73 7.18 1.69
CA THR A 242 24.13 6.26 0.61
C THR A 242 23.42 6.64 -0.70
N PHE A 243 22.14 7.03 -0.62
CA PHE A 243 21.38 7.45 -1.79
C PHE A 243 21.87 8.77 -2.38
N ALA A 244 22.17 9.76 -1.54
CA ALA A 244 22.68 11.06 -1.97
C ALA A 244 24.11 10.99 -2.54
N LYS A 245 24.95 10.10 -2.01
CA LYS A 245 26.36 9.97 -2.41
C LYS A 245 26.55 9.02 -3.59
N ASP A 246 26.01 7.81 -3.49
CA ASP A 246 26.39 6.69 -4.35
C ASP A 246 25.27 6.31 -5.34
N VAL A 247 24.01 6.26 -4.90
CA VAL A 247 22.90 5.77 -5.75
C VAL A 247 22.41 6.82 -6.76
N ARG A 248 22.05 8.03 -6.31
CA ARG A 248 21.55 9.14 -7.15
C ARG A 248 20.60 8.68 -8.26
N ASN A 249 20.91 8.97 -9.52
CA ASN A 249 20.21 8.53 -10.72
C ASN A 249 20.96 7.43 -11.49
N SER A 250 21.82 6.67 -10.81
CA SER A 250 22.69 5.66 -11.43
C SER A 250 21.93 4.58 -12.19
N PHE A 251 20.73 4.20 -11.73
CA PHE A 251 19.91 3.15 -12.36
C PHE A 251 19.22 3.58 -13.66
N GLN A 252 19.28 4.85 -14.05
CA GLN A 252 18.85 5.30 -15.39
C GLN A 252 19.81 4.84 -16.50
N ASN A 253 20.98 4.30 -16.12
CA ASN A 253 21.99 3.76 -17.02
C ASN A 253 22.35 2.35 -16.55
N ALA A 254 22.10 1.33 -17.36
CA ALA A 254 22.26 -0.07 -16.96
C ALA A 254 23.70 -0.41 -16.48
N ALA A 255 24.75 0.07 -17.18
CA ALA A 255 26.14 -0.21 -16.82
C ALA A 255 26.59 0.51 -15.52
N THR A 256 26.15 1.75 -15.31
CA THR A 256 26.44 2.48 -14.07
C THR A 256 25.63 1.92 -12.92
N GLY A 257 24.36 1.61 -13.17
CA GLY A 257 23.46 0.93 -12.25
C GLY A 257 24.04 -0.38 -11.74
N ASP A 258 24.54 -1.25 -12.62
CA ASP A 258 25.18 -2.53 -12.22
C ASP A 258 26.38 -2.32 -11.28
N ARG A 259 27.27 -1.38 -11.62
CA ARG A 259 28.44 -1.05 -10.79
C ARG A 259 28.03 -0.53 -9.42
N VAL A 260 27.07 0.38 -9.36
CA VAL A 260 26.57 0.95 -8.10
C VAL A 260 25.85 -0.11 -7.28
N PHE A 261 24.99 -0.92 -7.90
CA PHE A 261 24.29 -2.02 -7.25
C PHE A 261 25.28 -3.00 -6.60
N LYS A 262 26.33 -3.41 -7.35
CA LYS A 262 27.40 -4.26 -6.85
C LYS A 262 28.20 -3.59 -5.72
N SER A 263 28.51 -2.31 -5.84
CA SER A 263 29.26 -1.58 -4.81
C SER A 263 28.48 -1.46 -3.50
N VAL A 264 27.16 -1.23 -3.57
CA VAL A 264 26.30 -1.00 -2.40
C VAL A 264 25.85 -2.32 -1.77
N LEU A 265 25.48 -3.31 -2.60
CA LEU A 265 24.87 -4.56 -2.13
C LEU A 265 25.81 -5.76 -2.15
N GLY A 266 26.96 -5.68 -2.83
CA GLY A 266 27.94 -6.78 -2.94
C GLY A 266 27.61 -7.81 -4.01
N VAL A 267 26.51 -7.65 -4.75
CA VAL A 267 26.06 -8.58 -5.81
C VAL A 267 25.84 -7.81 -7.12
N PRO A 268 26.23 -8.35 -8.30
CA PRO A 268 25.93 -7.71 -9.57
C PRO A 268 24.42 -7.66 -9.84
N LEU A 269 23.94 -6.59 -10.45
CA LEU A 269 22.53 -6.41 -10.84
C LEU A 269 22.13 -7.44 -11.91
N PHE A 270 23.02 -7.67 -12.88
CA PHE A 270 22.79 -8.58 -14.01
C PHE A 270 23.31 -10.00 -13.75
N CYS A 271 23.49 -10.41 -12.49
CA CYS A 271 24.13 -11.70 -12.14
C CYS A 271 23.42 -12.95 -12.71
N ARG A 272 22.13 -12.85 -13.07
CA ARG A 272 21.35 -13.94 -13.68
C ARG A 272 20.84 -13.59 -15.09
N SER A 273 21.36 -12.51 -15.68
CA SER A 273 20.98 -12.04 -17.01
C SER A 273 22.02 -12.42 -18.05
N ARG A 274 21.60 -12.53 -19.31
CA ARG A 274 22.55 -12.70 -20.42
C ARG A 274 23.25 -11.37 -20.72
N LEU A 275 24.51 -11.43 -21.15
CA LEU A 275 25.25 -10.23 -21.57
C LEU A 275 24.50 -9.43 -22.65
N ALA A 276 23.90 -10.13 -23.63
CA ALA A 276 23.10 -9.51 -24.67
C ALA A 276 21.87 -8.74 -24.14
N GLU A 277 21.25 -9.21 -23.05
CA GLU A 277 20.12 -8.52 -22.42
C GLU A 277 20.57 -7.23 -21.74
N GLN A 278 21.73 -7.26 -21.08
CA GLN A 278 22.33 -6.07 -20.47
C GLN A 278 22.71 -5.02 -21.52
N GLU A 279 23.40 -5.43 -22.59
CA GLU A 279 23.79 -4.55 -23.69
C GLU A 279 22.56 -3.94 -24.38
N ARG A 280 21.52 -4.76 -24.58
CA ARG A 280 20.27 -4.31 -25.20
C ARG A 280 19.51 -3.32 -24.33
N LEU A 281 19.38 -3.59 -23.02
CA LEU A 281 18.76 -2.65 -22.10
C LEU A 281 19.53 -1.33 -22.04
N GLN A 282 20.86 -1.40 -22.03
CA GLN A 282 21.74 -0.23 -22.08
C GLN A 282 21.50 0.61 -23.35
N GLU A 283 21.42 -0.03 -24.52
CA GLU A 283 21.13 0.65 -25.79
C GLU A 283 19.76 1.35 -25.76
N LEU A 284 18.73 0.65 -25.26
CA LEU A 284 17.37 1.19 -25.14
C LEU A 284 17.32 2.36 -24.16
N PHE A 285 18.01 2.30 -23.03
CA PHE A 285 17.99 3.36 -22.02
C PHE A 285 18.76 4.61 -22.46
N GLU A 286 19.80 4.49 -23.29
CA GLU A 286 20.51 5.65 -23.83
C GLU A 286 19.64 6.54 -24.74
N LYS A 287 18.53 6.00 -25.28
CA LYS A 287 17.52 6.79 -26.01
C LYS A 287 16.87 7.87 -25.16
N ARG A 288 16.82 7.70 -23.84
CA ARG A 288 16.34 8.73 -22.91
C ARG A 288 17.10 10.04 -23.08
N HIS A 289 18.42 10.01 -23.36
CA HIS A 289 19.21 11.24 -23.47
C HIS A 289 18.69 12.19 -24.57
N PRO A 290 18.53 11.75 -25.84
CA PRO A 290 17.85 12.55 -26.86
C PRO A 290 16.42 12.96 -26.48
N ILE A 291 15.63 12.05 -25.92
CA ILE A 291 14.20 12.30 -25.59
C ILE A 291 14.07 13.42 -24.54
N THR A 292 14.77 13.28 -23.42
CA THR A 292 14.68 14.21 -22.29
C THR A 292 15.38 15.54 -22.58
N HIS A 293 16.55 15.51 -23.23
CA HIS A 293 17.45 16.67 -23.28
C HIS A 293 17.59 17.32 -24.66
N ASN A 294 17.08 16.69 -25.72
CA ASN A 294 17.22 17.21 -27.08
C ASN A 294 15.92 17.10 -27.90
N LEU A 295 14.75 17.13 -27.23
CA LEU A 295 13.42 17.07 -27.86
C LEU A 295 13.19 15.84 -28.77
N GLY A 296 13.89 14.74 -28.48
CA GLY A 296 13.88 13.53 -29.31
C GLY A 296 14.83 13.60 -30.51
N VAL A 297 15.63 14.65 -30.68
CA VAL A 297 16.59 14.76 -31.78
C VAL A 297 17.91 14.07 -31.41
N VAL A 298 18.47 13.27 -32.32
CA VAL A 298 19.73 12.56 -32.12
C VAL A 298 20.90 13.55 -32.13
N ASP A 299 21.71 13.57 -31.05
CA ASP A 299 22.90 14.40 -30.94
C ASP A 299 24.22 13.60 -31.07
N ARG A 300 25.33 14.33 -31.16
CA ARG A 300 26.68 13.75 -31.22
C ARG A 300 26.98 12.84 -30.02
N LYS A 301 26.50 13.21 -28.83
CA LYS A 301 26.75 12.47 -27.59
C LYS A 301 26.10 11.09 -27.64
N TYR A 302 24.85 10.99 -28.09
CA TYR A 302 24.14 9.75 -28.31
C TYR A 302 24.81 8.89 -29.39
N VAL A 303 25.20 9.49 -30.53
CA VAL A 303 25.89 8.76 -31.62
C VAL A 303 27.22 8.17 -31.13
N THR A 304 27.99 8.94 -30.37
CA THR A 304 29.28 8.49 -29.83
C THR A 304 29.10 7.31 -28.86
N LYS A 305 28.06 7.35 -28.03
CA LYS A 305 27.78 6.27 -27.07
C LYS A 305 27.22 5.00 -27.71
N THR A 306 26.34 5.15 -28.69
CA THR A 306 25.60 4.01 -29.29
C THR A 306 26.24 3.48 -30.57
N GLY A 307 27.24 4.18 -31.12
CA GLY A 307 27.88 3.82 -32.38
C GLY A 307 26.99 4.03 -33.62
N ARG A 308 25.81 4.65 -33.48
CA ARG A 308 24.84 4.83 -34.57
C ARG A 308 25.17 6.04 -35.46
N ALA A 309 26.27 5.95 -36.21
CA ALA A 309 26.71 6.99 -37.13
C ALA A 309 25.64 7.35 -38.20
N GLY A 310 25.59 8.61 -38.63
CA GLY A 310 24.74 9.08 -39.74
C GLY A 310 23.29 9.43 -39.40
N ARG A 311 22.90 9.40 -38.12
CA ARG A 311 21.54 9.79 -37.66
C ARG A 311 21.48 11.11 -36.89
N GLU A 312 22.62 11.77 -36.67
CA GLU A 312 22.68 13.08 -35.98
C GLU A 312 21.80 14.12 -36.67
N GLY A 313 21.07 14.90 -35.88
CA GLY A 313 20.12 15.91 -36.34
C GLY A 313 18.77 15.36 -36.83
N ARG A 314 18.56 14.05 -36.80
CA ARG A 314 17.25 13.44 -37.10
C ARG A 314 16.46 13.14 -35.83
N ASP A 315 15.15 13.03 -35.97
CA ASP A 315 14.30 12.50 -34.91
C ASP A 315 14.68 11.05 -34.58
N LEU A 316 14.77 10.79 -33.28
CA LEU A 316 14.90 9.47 -32.71
C LEU A 316 13.59 8.72 -32.94
N ILE A 317 13.71 7.46 -33.31
CA ILE A 317 12.56 6.57 -33.49
C ILE A 317 12.55 5.58 -32.33
N VAL A 318 11.40 5.51 -31.66
CA VAL A 318 11.06 4.49 -30.66
C VAL A 318 9.88 3.70 -31.22
N SER A 319 9.97 2.37 -31.20
CA SER A 319 8.86 1.50 -31.61
C SER A 319 8.18 0.84 -30.42
N MET A 320 6.95 0.36 -30.61
CA MET A 320 6.25 -0.43 -29.59
C MET A 320 7.03 -1.69 -29.21
N ALA A 321 7.64 -2.36 -30.21
CA ALA A 321 8.46 -3.54 -29.96
C ALA A 321 9.68 -3.24 -29.07
N GLU A 322 10.29 -2.07 -29.21
CA GLU A 322 11.39 -1.64 -28.35
C GLU A 322 10.94 -1.36 -26.91
N ILE A 323 9.72 -0.85 -26.71
CA ILE A 323 9.13 -0.67 -25.36
C ILE A 323 8.85 -2.03 -24.74
N ASP A 324 8.22 -2.95 -25.47
CA ASP A 324 7.92 -4.29 -24.95
C ASP A 324 9.19 -5.07 -24.61
N GLU A 325 10.23 -4.95 -25.43
CA GLU A 325 11.54 -5.52 -25.18
C GLU A 325 12.19 -4.90 -23.94
N ALA A 326 12.17 -3.56 -23.81
CA ALA A 326 12.68 -2.86 -22.63
C ALA A 326 11.98 -3.32 -21.35
N ILE A 327 10.65 -3.42 -21.37
CA ILE A 327 9.84 -3.92 -20.25
C ILE A 327 10.22 -5.35 -19.91
N SER A 328 10.30 -6.24 -20.91
CA SER A 328 10.61 -7.65 -20.67
C SER A 328 11.97 -7.84 -20.03
N ILE A 329 12.99 -7.12 -20.52
CA ILE A 329 14.35 -7.20 -19.95
C ILE A 329 14.37 -6.57 -18.57
N ALA A 330 13.78 -5.38 -18.39
CA ALA A 330 13.72 -4.67 -17.11
C ALA A 330 13.05 -5.51 -16.01
N ALA A 331 11.88 -6.08 -16.29
CA ALA A 331 11.16 -6.94 -15.35
C ALA A 331 11.97 -8.19 -14.98
N SER A 332 12.59 -8.84 -15.96
CA SER A 332 13.45 -10.02 -15.73
C SER A 332 14.66 -9.70 -14.85
N VAL A 333 15.31 -8.55 -15.07
CA VAL A 333 16.46 -8.09 -14.28
C VAL A 333 16.03 -7.77 -12.85
N ILE A 334 14.92 -7.05 -12.65
CA ILE A 334 14.38 -6.74 -11.32
C ILE A 334 14.01 -8.02 -10.56
N ALA A 335 13.29 -8.94 -11.20
CA ALA A 335 12.92 -10.22 -10.60
C ALA A 335 14.15 -11.06 -10.24
N SER A 336 15.16 -11.10 -11.12
CA SER A 336 16.42 -11.79 -10.86
C SER A 336 17.21 -11.18 -9.69
N ALA A 337 17.24 -9.85 -9.61
CA ALA A 337 17.89 -9.13 -8.52
C ALA A 337 17.16 -9.39 -7.19
N HIS A 338 15.83 -9.26 -7.16
CA HIS A 338 15.00 -9.59 -6.00
C HIS A 338 15.25 -11.03 -5.53
N LYS A 339 15.19 -12.00 -6.45
CA LYS A 339 15.48 -13.41 -6.18
C LYS A 339 16.85 -13.62 -5.54
N THR A 340 17.87 -12.94 -6.07
CA THR A 340 19.25 -13.04 -5.56
C THR A 340 19.40 -12.48 -4.14
N LEU A 341 18.64 -11.42 -3.82
CA LEU A 341 18.73 -10.73 -2.54
C LEU A 341 17.93 -11.40 -1.42
N PHE A 342 16.84 -12.11 -1.76
CA PHE A 342 15.85 -12.59 -0.77
C PHE A 342 15.58 -14.11 -0.78
N ASP A 343 15.74 -14.84 -1.88
CA ASP A 343 15.45 -16.29 -1.88
C ASP A 343 16.49 -17.10 -1.06
N GLY A 344 17.71 -16.59 -0.90
CA GLY A 344 18.74 -17.25 -0.09
C GLY A 344 18.52 -17.19 1.43
N ARG A 345 17.51 -16.45 1.91
CA ARG A 345 17.25 -16.24 3.36
C ARG A 345 16.11 -17.09 3.92
N ARG A 346 15.21 -17.59 3.07
CA ARG A 346 14.06 -18.41 3.52
C ARG A 346 14.43 -19.73 4.21
N ALA A 347 15.65 -20.23 4.00
CA ALA A 347 16.11 -21.47 4.62
C ALA A 347 16.52 -21.33 6.10
N GLN A 348 16.56 -20.12 6.67
CA GLN A 348 16.95 -19.89 8.07
C GLN A 348 15.76 -19.60 9.00
N ASP A 349 14.59 -19.25 8.46
CA ASP A 349 13.38 -18.99 9.25
C ASP A 349 12.44 -20.22 9.31
N GLU A 350 12.83 -21.34 8.69
CA GLU A 350 12.17 -22.65 8.76
C GLU A 350 13.06 -23.65 9.55
N GLU A 351 13.49 -23.30 10.77
CA GLU A 351 13.90 -24.35 11.71
C GLU A 351 12.64 -25.05 12.25
N PRO A 352 12.49 -26.36 12.08
CA PRO A 352 11.37 -27.08 12.65
C PRO A 352 11.51 -27.01 14.17
N VAL A 353 10.45 -26.56 14.84
CA VAL A 353 10.28 -26.73 16.29
C VAL A 353 10.52 -28.21 16.57
N ALA A 354 11.67 -28.51 17.18
CA ALA A 354 12.02 -29.84 17.59
C ALA A 354 10.92 -30.32 18.55
N GLU A 355 10.13 -31.31 18.10
CA GLU A 355 9.29 -32.11 18.98
C GLU A 355 10.22 -32.77 20.00
N GLY A 356 10.29 -32.18 21.19
CA GLY A 356 10.95 -32.74 22.35
C GLY A 356 10.16 -33.95 22.83
N GLY A 357 10.51 -35.12 22.29
CA GLY A 357 10.15 -36.41 22.83
C GLY A 357 11.00 -36.79 24.05
N GLU A 358 10.29 -37.26 25.07
CA GLU A 358 10.67 -38.24 26.10
C GLU A 358 11.57 -37.80 27.27
N SER A 359 10.95 -37.71 28.46
CA SER A 359 11.18 -38.61 29.60
C SER A 359 10.03 -38.54 30.60
#